data_AF-N9V5G6-F1
#
_entry.id   AF-N9V5G6-F1
#
_cell.length_a   1.000
_cell.length_b   1.000
_cell.length_c   1.000
_cell.angle_alpha   90.00
_cell.angle_beta   90.00
_cell.angle_gamma   90.00
#
_symmetry.space_group_name_H-M   'P 1'
#
loop_
_entity.id
_entity.type
_entity.pdbx_description
1 polymer ?
#
loop_
_entity_poly.entity_id
_entity_poly.type
_entity_poly.pdbx_seq_one_letter_code
_entity_poly.pdbx_strand_id
1 'polypeptide(L)'
;MSVIDTIRYLKKNKEQKYVERVSRNESFISKEEDIQKVLEMYQNPLNNKNVILAIYSRIKESSLHFIGYSKLIILVYRIITVDQNNILLESLRGNLNVFENNIPIDSEEEQFRETCFFRLSVTLSKMIDWVSYFYSNFNILFDKDIEIMEFLYQKRRKTTLLICEKMIEMFLDFNIVDWNCTGNYITTLNYQMADILLSIYAKVFCGLFKYISAIIQHILLFVPEDTDRVIRILELFNKVFESFLCCIRSKEVQSRFIDLPKIELIPLEEIIQIIHATLKHNSVDKESRTFSEIALKLMKYKVLSNKVNSELVRFTHRIVSTLVSSRIESHSSSTSSLKSNTPKEMKISFIYSSKQCSRTNTPMSVLQNHEIFKTPRRIPSPMERYDIFIPSDYIIPKPIKKVSTNLFEEEEDLEFVL
;
A
#
# COMPACT_ATOMS: atom_id res chain seq x y z
N MET A 1 -42.41 10.57 -5.09
CA MET A 1 -41.30 11.02 -4.22
C MET A 1 -41.87 12.08 -3.30
N SER A 2 -42.01 11.79 -2.00
CA SER A 2 -42.67 12.71 -1.08
C SER A 2 -41.71 13.84 -0.68
N VAL A 3 -42.23 15.04 -0.40
CA VAL A 3 -41.47 16.20 0.09
C VAL A 3 -40.65 15.86 1.35
N ILE A 4 -41.10 14.86 2.12
CA ILE A 4 -40.42 14.34 3.31
C ILE A 4 -39.13 13.60 2.93
N ASP A 5 -39.12 12.86 1.81
CA ASP A 5 -37.92 12.20 1.29
C ASP A 5 -36.89 13.23 0.79
N THR A 6 -37.37 14.33 0.19
CA THR A 6 -36.52 15.45 -0.26
C THR A 6 -35.91 16.22 0.94
N ILE A 7 -36.67 16.45 2.01
CA ILE A 7 -36.18 17.11 3.24
C ILE A 7 -35.21 16.19 4.01
N ARG A 8 -35.43 14.87 4.01
CA ARG A 8 -34.50 13.88 4.57
C ARG A 8 -33.19 13.82 3.77
N TYR A 9 -33.25 14.01 2.45
CA TYR A 9 -32.08 14.19 1.58
C TYR A 9 -31.33 15.52 1.81
N LEU A 10 -32.04 16.58 2.23
CA LEU A 10 -31.45 17.91 2.46
C LEU A 10 -30.73 18.05 3.82
N LYS A 11 -31.08 17.24 4.82
CA LYS A 11 -30.47 17.34 6.16
C LYS A 11 -29.37 16.29 6.33
N LYS A 12 -28.12 16.70 6.11
CA LYS A 12 -26.94 15.83 6.34
C LYS A 12 -27.05 15.11 7.69
N ASN A 13 -26.91 13.79 7.68
CA ASN A 13 -26.93 12.99 8.91
C ASN A 13 -25.69 13.30 9.77
N LYS A 14 -25.67 12.76 10.99
CA LYS A 14 -24.59 13.06 11.94
C LYS A 14 -23.23 12.66 11.37
N GLU A 15 -23.15 11.48 10.77
CA GLU A 15 -21.96 10.88 10.19
C GLU A 15 -21.41 11.75 9.04
N GLN A 16 -22.26 12.17 8.11
CA GLN A 16 -21.92 13.07 7.00
C GLN A 16 -21.33 14.39 7.50
N LYS A 17 -21.91 14.99 8.54
CA LYS A 17 -21.40 16.24 9.12
C LYS A 17 -20.01 16.09 9.73
N TYR A 18 -19.72 14.97 10.37
CA TYR A 18 -18.40 14.72 10.95
C TYR A 18 -17.37 14.37 9.88
N VAL A 19 -17.72 13.55 8.89
CA VAL A 19 -16.83 13.25 7.74
C VAL A 19 -16.49 14.53 6.97
N GLU A 20 -17.48 15.40 6.71
CA GLU A 20 -17.25 16.70 6.09
C GLU A 20 -16.36 17.61 6.94
N ARG A 21 -16.55 17.62 8.27
CA ARG A 21 -15.71 18.39 9.20
C ARG A 21 -14.25 17.94 9.16
N VAL A 22 -14.00 16.63 9.12
CA VAL A 22 -12.65 16.06 9.04
C VAL A 22 -12.02 16.27 7.67
N SER A 23 -12.81 16.47 6.61
CA SER A 23 -12.32 16.64 5.23
C SER A 23 -12.54 18.05 4.68
N ARG A 24 -12.54 19.07 5.56
CA ARG A 24 -12.66 20.47 5.12
C ARG A 24 -11.43 20.91 4.32
N ASN A 25 -11.67 21.79 3.35
CA ASN A 25 -10.66 22.37 2.47
C ASN A 25 -9.75 23.41 3.15
N GLU A 26 -9.81 23.52 4.48
CA GLU A 26 -8.96 24.39 5.27
C GLU A 26 -7.50 23.89 5.25
N SER A 27 -6.51 24.78 5.27
CA SER A 27 -5.09 24.38 5.22
C SER A 27 -4.57 23.72 6.50
N PHE A 28 -5.32 23.80 7.61
CA PHE A 28 -4.97 23.24 8.91
C PHE A 28 -5.42 21.78 9.03
N ILE A 29 -4.73 20.99 9.85
CA ILE A 29 -5.13 19.60 10.08
C ILE A 29 -6.42 19.52 10.89
N SER A 30 -7.22 18.50 10.59
CA SER A 30 -8.43 18.18 11.32
C SER A 30 -8.12 17.78 12.75
N LYS A 31 -8.90 18.28 13.71
CA LYS A 31 -8.71 17.96 15.12
C LYS A 31 -8.78 16.45 15.33
N GLU A 32 -7.82 15.90 16.05
CA GLU A 32 -7.76 14.47 16.36
C GLU A 32 -9.05 13.98 17.06
N GLU A 33 -9.66 14.84 17.89
CA GLU A 33 -10.98 14.58 18.50
C GLU A 33 -12.12 14.35 17.48
N ASP A 34 -12.12 15.08 16.36
CA ASP A 34 -13.14 14.90 15.33
C ASP A 34 -12.88 13.63 14.52
N ILE A 35 -11.60 13.27 14.27
CA ILE A 35 -11.23 12.00 13.64
C ILE A 35 -11.65 10.83 14.54
N GLN A 36 -11.30 10.88 15.82
CA GLN A 36 -11.63 9.83 16.79
C GLN A 36 -13.15 9.60 16.89
N LYS A 37 -13.95 10.67 16.87
CA LYS A 37 -15.41 10.56 16.82
C LYS A 37 -15.91 9.83 15.57
N VAL A 38 -15.30 10.04 14.41
CA VAL A 38 -15.65 9.28 13.19
C VAL A 38 -15.27 7.80 13.34
N LEU A 39 -14.09 7.51 13.90
CA LEU A 39 -13.66 6.13 14.15
C LEU A 39 -14.57 5.40 15.15
N GLU A 40 -14.98 6.06 16.23
CA GLU A 40 -15.95 5.54 17.20
C GLU A 40 -17.33 5.27 16.56
N MET A 41 -17.79 6.18 15.71
CA MET A 41 -19.03 5.97 14.94
C MET A 41 -18.87 4.80 13.97
N TYR A 42 -17.71 4.64 13.34
CA TYR A 42 -17.44 3.52 12.43
C TYR A 42 -17.41 2.17 13.16
N GLN A 43 -16.83 2.11 14.36
CA GLN A 43 -16.80 0.89 15.18
C GLN A 43 -18.19 0.49 15.68
N ASN A 44 -19.15 1.42 15.74
CA ASN A 44 -20.53 1.12 16.09
C ASN A 44 -21.26 0.44 14.91
N PRO A 45 -21.75 -0.81 15.08
CA PRO A 45 -22.44 -1.56 14.02
C PRO A 45 -23.67 -0.87 13.41
N LEU A 46 -24.30 0.05 14.15
CA LEU A 46 -25.48 0.78 13.69
C LEU A 46 -25.12 1.93 12.72
N ASN A 47 -23.89 2.44 12.80
CA ASN A 47 -23.46 3.65 12.09
C ASN A 47 -22.41 3.38 11.01
N ASN A 48 -21.71 2.24 11.04
CA ASN A 48 -20.61 1.91 10.12
C ASN A 48 -20.96 2.13 8.63
N LYS A 49 -22.12 1.65 8.17
CA LYS A 49 -22.62 1.82 6.80
C LYS A 49 -22.88 3.28 6.48
N ASN A 50 -23.40 4.05 7.43
CA ASN A 50 -23.65 5.48 7.24
C ASN A 50 -22.34 6.27 7.11
N VAL A 51 -21.28 5.87 7.83
CA VAL A 51 -19.94 6.45 7.67
C VAL A 51 -19.35 6.13 6.30
N ILE A 52 -19.48 4.87 5.84
CA ILE A 52 -19.04 4.47 4.50
C ILE A 52 -19.78 5.27 3.41
N LEU A 53 -21.11 5.37 3.50
CA LEU A 53 -21.91 6.17 2.59
C LEU A 53 -21.51 7.66 2.64
N ALA A 54 -21.22 8.20 3.83
CA ALA A 54 -20.74 9.57 3.98
C ALA A 54 -19.38 9.80 3.29
N ILE A 55 -18.46 8.84 3.34
CA ILE A 55 -17.18 8.90 2.61
C ILE A 55 -17.44 8.93 1.10
N TYR A 56 -18.25 8.00 0.58
CA TYR A 56 -18.59 7.97 -0.84
C TYR A 56 -19.30 9.24 -1.31
N SER A 57 -20.24 9.76 -0.52
CA SER A 57 -20.88 11.04 -0.82
C SER A 57 -19.84 12.15 -0.88
N ARG A 58 -18.95 12.23 0.13
CA ARG A 58 -17.94 13.29 0.22
C ARG A 58 -16.97 13.26 -0.96
N ILE A 59 -16.50 12.09 -1.39
CA ILE A 59 -15.62 11.93 -2.56
C ILE A 59 -16.23 12.51 -3.83
N LYS A 60 -17.56 12.39 -3.99
CA LYS A 60 -18.30 12.86 -5.18
C LYS A 60 -18.77 14.31 -5.08
N GLU A 61 -18.61 14.97 -3.93
CA GLU A 61 -19.03 16.36 -3.76
C GLU A 61 -18.13 17.29 -4.59
N SER A 62 -18.73 18.10 -5.47
CA SER A 62 -18.00 19.07 -6.30
C SER A 62 -17.30 20.16 -5.49
N SER A 63 -17.67 20.33 -4.21
CA SER A 63 -17.05 21.27 -3.28
C SER A 63 -15.83 20.69 -2.55
N LEU A 64 -15.52 19.41 -2.74
CA LEU A 64 -14.32 18.79 -2.16
C LEU A 64 -13.10 19.16 -3.01
N HIS A 65 -12.23 20.00 -2.44
CA HIS A 65 -10.95 20.33 -3.04
C HIS A 65 -9.87 19.33 -2.62
N PHE A 66 -8.74 19.35 -3.31
CA PHE A 66 -7.60 18.47 -3.16
C PHE A 66 -7.07 18.41 -1.72
N ILE A 67 -7.07 19.52 -1.00
CA ILE A 67 -6.70 19.54 0.44
C ILE A 67 -7.68 18.73 1.28
N GLY A 68 -8.98 18.97 1.10
CA GLY A 68 -10.03 18.23 1.80
C GLY A 68 -10.00 16.74 1.44
N TYR A 69 -9.76 16.43 0.17
CA TYR A 69 -9.63 15.07 -0.35
C TYR A 69 -8.44 14.34 0.27
N SER A 70 -7.27 14.98 0.37
CA SER A 70 -6.09 14.40 1.00
C SER A 70 -6.34 14.03 2.46
N LYS A 71 -7.07 14.88 3.20
CA LYS A 71 -7.51 14.56 4.58
C LYS A 71 -8.53 13.41 4.63
N LEU A 72 -9.43 13.34 3.65
CA LEU A 72 -10.39 12.25 3.53
C LEU A 72 -9.69 10.91 3.30
N ILE A 73 -8.65 10.88 2.46
CA ILE A 73 -7.84 9.69 2.21
C ILE A 73 -7.08 9.24 3.45
N ILE A 74 -6.54 10.17 4.24
CA ILE A 74 -5.95 9.86 5.55
C ILE A 74 -7.00 9.24 6.49
N LEU A 75 -8.22 9.79 6.54
CA LEU A 75 -9.31 9.24 7.34
C LEU A 75 -9.69 7.82 6.86
N VAL A 76 -9.77 7.59 5.56
CA VAL A 76 -10.04 6.27 4.97
C VAL A 76 -8.99 5.26 5.40
N TYR A 77 -7.70 5.61 5.31
CA TYR A 77 -6.63 4.73 5.80
C TYR A 77 -6.78 4.42 7.29
N ARG A 78 -7.07 5.42 8.12
CA ARG A 78 -7.30 5.21 9.56
C ARG A 78 -8.49 4.29 9.83
N ILE A 79 -9.57 4.40 9.05
CA ILE A 79 -10.72 3.47 9.13
C ILE A 79 -10.27 2.06 8.80
N ILE A 80 -9.54 1.85 7.70
CA ILE A 80 -9.00 0.52 7.32
C ILE A 80 -8.21 -0.09 8.48
N THR A 81 -7.36 0.70 9.16
CA THR A 81 -6.53 0.17 10.26
C THR A 81 -7.31 -0.23 11.51
N VAL A 82 -8.52 0.30 11.74
CA VAL A 82 -9.35 -0.05 12.91
C VAL A 82 -10.53 -0.97 12.56
N ASP A 83 -10.69 -1.30 11.28
CA ASP A 83 -11.81 -2.07 10.75
C ASP A 83 -11.67 -3.57 11.02
N GLN A 84 -12.10 -3.98 12.20
CA GLN A 84 -12.03 -5.40 12.62
C GLN A 84 -12.79 -6.35 11.70
N ASN A 85 -13.89 -5.87 11.12
CA ASN A 85 -14.82 -6.65 10.30
C ASN A 85 -14.63 -6.42 8.79
N ASN A 86 -13.62 -5.65 8.39
CA ASN A 86 -13.30 -5.29 7.00
C ASN A 86 -14.50 -4.75 6.20
N ILE A 87 -15.47 -4.10 6.85
CA ILE A 87 -16.73 -3.67 6.22
C ILE A 87 -16.47 -2.66 5.10
N LEU A 88 -15.50 -1.76 5.29
CA LEU A 88 -15.13 -0.78 4.27
C LEU A 88 -14.50 -1.49 3.07
N LEU A 89 -13.58 -2.41 3.30
CA LEU A 89 -12.93 -3.18 2.23
C LEU A 89 -13.92 -4.09 1.49
N GLU A 90 -14.88 -4.72 2.20
CA GLU A 90 -15.99 -5.43 1.56
C GLU A 90 -16.87 -4.51 0.72
N SER A 91 -17.12 -3.28 1.18
CA SER A 91 -17.91 -2.32 0.38
C SER A 91 -17.19 -1.86 -0.89
N LEU A 92 -15.85 -1.95 -0.93
CA LEU A 92 -15.04 -1.65 -2.10
C LEU A 92 -14.90 -2.84 -3.06
N ARG A 93 -15.39 -4.03 -2.68
CA ARG A 93 -15.22 -5.24 -3.48
C ARG A 93 -15.85 -5.11 -4.87
N GLY A 94 -15.06 -5.38 -5.90
CA GLY A 94 -15.47 -5.24 -7.30
C GLY A 94 -15.38 -3.82 -7.87
N ASN A 95 -15.08 -2.81 -7.04
CA ASN A 95 -14.85 -1.45 -7.48
C ASN A 95 -13.33 -1.19 -7.56
N LEU A 96 -12.82 -1.03 -8.78
CA LEU A 96 -11.41 -0.74 -9.01
C LEU A 96 -11.15 0.77 -9.00
N ASN A 97 -10.01 1.16 -8.43
CA ASN A 97 -9.47 2.53 -8.47
C ASN A 97 -10.47 3.60 -7.99
N VAL A 98 -11.19 3.30 -6.90
CA VAL A 98 -12.22 4.17 -6.34
C VAL A 98 -11.63 5.51 -5.93
N PHE A 99 -10.46 5.51 -5.31
CA PHE A 99 -9.85 6.73 -4.81
C PHE A 99 -9.07 7.43 -5.93
N GLU A 100 -8.20 6.73 -6.65
CA GLU A 100 -7.43 7.29 -7.76
C GLU A 100 -8.31 8.02 -8.80
N ASN A 101 -9.44 7.42 -9.19
CA ASN A 101 -10.32 8.00 -10.21
C ASN A 101 -11.11 9.23 -9.74
N ASN A 102 -11.18 9.48 -8.43
CA ASN A 102 -11.97 10.57 -7.86
C ASN A 102 -11.11 11.67 -7.22
N ILE A 103 -9.81 11.72 -7.54
CA ILE A 103 -8.93 12.81 -7.12
C ILE A 103 -9.42 14.13 -7.74
N PRO A 104 -9.73 15.17 -6.95
CA PRO A 104 -10.13 16.46 -7.49
C PRO A 104 -9.02 17.09 -8.32
N ILE A 105 -9.35 17.61 -9.49
CA ILE A 105 -8.42 18.41 -10.30
C ILE A 105 -8.75 19.88 -10.04
N ASP A 106 -8.19 20.43 -8.97
CA ASP A 106 -8.44 21.83 -8.57
C ASP A 106 -7.77 22.84 -9.52
N SER A 107 -6.74 22.42 -10.25
CA SER A 107 -6.07 23.23 -11.27
C SER A 107 -5.59 22.37 -12.43
N GLU A 108 -5.70 22.91 -13.65
CA GLU A 108 -5.10 22.32 -14.86
C GLU A 108 -3.62 22.68 -15.01
N GLU A 109 -3.08 23.50 -14.10
CA GLU A 109 -1.69 23.93 -14.14
C GLU A 109 -0.73 22.75 -13.89
N GLU A 110 0.13 22.47 -14.87
CA GLU A 110 1.14 21.41 -14.78
C GLU A 110 2.03 21.55 -13.53
N GLN A 111 2.29 22.78 -13.10
CA GLN A 111 3.12 23.09 -11.93
C GLN A 111 2.54 22.56 -10.62
N PHE A 112 1.21 22.51 -10.47
CA PHE A 112 0.58 21.93 -9.27
C PHE A 112 0.82 20.42 -9.20
N ARG A 113 0.79 19.74 -10.35
CA ARG A 113 1.04 18.30 -10.45
C ARG A 113 2.48 17.92 -10.12
N GLU A 114 3.41 18.88 -10.23
CA GLU A 114 4.80 18.68 -9.86
C GLU A 114 5.06 18.82 -8.35
N THR A 115 4.09 19.32 -7.57
CA THR A 115 4.29 19.54 -6.13
C THR A 115 4.42 18.22 -5.34
N CYS A 116 5.22 18.26 -4.27
CA CYS A 116 5.34 17.16 -3.30
C CYS A 116 3.98 16.74 -2.74
N PHE A 117 3.14 17.73 -2.42
CA PHE A 117 1.81 17.51 -1.89
C PHE A 117 0.93 16.70 -2.84
N PHE A 118 0.92 17.06 -4.13
CA PHE A 118 0.17 16.35 -5.14
C PHE A 118 0.64 14.90 -5.29
N ARG A 119 1.96 14.71 -5.42
CA ARG A 119 2.58 13.39 -5.58
C ARG A 119 2.28 12.46 -4.40
N LEU A 120 2.36 12.97 -3.17
CA LEU A 120 2.03 12.21 -1.96
C LEU A 120 0.56 11.76 -1.95
N SER A 121 -0.37 12.67 -2.24
CA SER A 121 -1.81 12.39 -2.18
C SER A 121 -2.27 11.41 -3.27
N VAL A 122 -1.74 11.56 -4.49
CA VAL A 122 -1.98 10.60 -5.59
C VAL A 122 -1.43 9.22 -5.23
N THR A 123 -0.17 9.15 -4.76
CA THR A 123 0.47 7.88 -4.38
C THR A 123 -0.31 7.21 -3.25
N LEU A 124 -0.74 7.97 -2.25
CA LEU A 124 -1.53 7.42 -1.13
C LEU A 124 -2.90 6.91 -1.59
N SER A 125 -3.59 7.64 -2.45
CA SER A 125 -4.89 7.22 -3.00
C SER A 125 -4.77 5.88 -3.73
N LYS A 126 -3.76 5.74 -4.59
CA LYS A 126 -3.46 4.50 -5.29
C LYS A 126 -3.09 3.36 -4.34
N MET A 127 -2.32 3.64 -3.30
CA MET A 127 -1.95 2.61 -2.32
C MET A 127 -3.17 2.09 -1.56
N ILE A 128 -4.15 2.95 -1.25
CA ILE A 128 -5.42 2.50 -0.66
C ILE A 128 -6.22 1.64 -1.66
N ASP A 129 -6.28 2.02 -2.93
CA ASP A 129 -6.91 1.19 -3.96
C ASP A 129 -6.22 -0.17 -4.12
N TRP A 130 -4.89 -0.23 -4.03
CA TRP A 130 -4.15 -1.50 -4.00
C TRP A 130 -4.49 -2.36 -2.78
N VAL A 131 -4.60 -1.77 -1.59
CA VAL A 131 -5.03 -2.50 -0.38
C VAL A 131 -6.42 -3.11 -0.60
N SER A 132 -7.34 -2.35 -1.20
CA SER A 132 -8.67 -2.85 -1.59
C SER A 132 -8.60 -3.97 -2.63
N TYR A 133 -7.75 -3.84 -3.64
CA TYR A 133 -7.53 -4.85 -4.67
C TYR A 133 -7.06 -6.19 -4.09
N PHE A 134 -6.07 -6.15 -3.19
CA PHE A 134 -5.53 -7.34 -2.53
C PHE A 134 -6.55 -8.04 -1.65
N TYR A 135 -7.34 -7.27 -0.90
CA TYR A 135 -8.45 -7.80 -0.14
C TYR A 135 -9.49 -8.49 -1.05
N SER A 136 -9.93 -7.79 -2.09
CA SER A 136 -11.02 -8.22 -2.97
C SER A 136 -10.69 -9.48 -3.78
N ASN A 137 -9.44 -9.60 -4.26
CA ASN A 137 -9.03 -10.66 -5.19
C ASN A 137 -8.34 -11.83 -4.49
N PHE A 138 -7.64 -11.57 -3.38
CA PHE A 138 -6.81 -12.58 -2.71
C PHE A 138 -7.15 -12.77 -1.22
N ASN A 139 -8.10 -12.00 -0.68
CA ASN A 139 -8.42 -11.98 0.76
C ASN A 139 -7.19 -11.67 1.63
N ILE A 140 -6.27 -10.85 1.11
CA ILE A 140 -5.03 -10.48 1.80
C ILE A 140 -5.24 -9.18 2.57
N LEU A 141 -4.94 -9.23 3.87
CA LEU A 141 -4.87 -8.07 4.76
C LEU A 141 -3.43 -7.91 5.23
N PHE A 142 -2.77 -6.82 4.83
CA PHE A 142 -1.36 -6.59 5.14
C PHE A 142 -1.08 -6.37 6.64
N ASP A 143 -2.12 -6.06 7.43
CA ASP A 143 -2.06 -5.91 8.89
C ASP A 143 -2.24 -7.22 9.67
N LYS A 144 -2.52 -8.32 8.97
CA LYS A 144 -2.73 -9.64 9.59
C LYS A 144 -1.67 -10.63 9.09
N ASP A 145 -1.54 -11.73 9.81
CA ASP A 145 -0.70 -12.82 9.34
C ASP A 145 -1.28 -13.43 8.07
N ILE A 146 -0.52 -13.30 6.98
CA ILE A 146 -0.86 -13.87 5.68
C ILE A 146 -0.50 -15.35 5.68
N GLU A 147 -1.49 -16.20 5.42
CA GLU A 147 -1.31 -17.61 5.16
C GLU A 147 -0.82 -17.82 3.72
N ILE A 148 0.27 -18.55 3.55
CA ILE A 148 0.86 -18.80 2.24
C ILE A 148 0.28 -20.10 1.69
N MET A 149 -0.24 -20.04 0.45
CA MET A 149 -0.75 -21.23 -0.23
C MET A 149 0.38 -22.24 -0.54
N GLU A 150 0.07 -23.53 -0.42
CA GLU A 150 1.02 -24.61 -0.71
C GLU A 150 1.55 -24.56 -2.15
N PHE A 151 2.87 -24.69 -2.30
CA PHE A 151 3.57 -24.60 -3.58
C PHE A 151 3.55 -25.89 -4.42
N LEU A 152 3.20 -27.02 -3.81
CA LEU A 152 3.14 -28.32 -4.48
C LEU A 152 2.09 -28.34 -5.60
N TYR A 153 0.93 -27.70 -5.37
CA TYR A 153 -0.15 -27.64 -6.35
C TYR A 153 0.07 -26.51 -7.36
N GLN A 154 0.12 -26.84 -8.66
CA GLN A 154 0.43 -25.89 -9.73
C GLN A 154 -0.47 -24.65 -9.72
N LYS A 155 -1.79 -24.80 -9.53
CA LYS A 155 -2.74 -23.67 -9.49
C LYS A 155 -2.46 -22.72 -8.31
N ARG A 156 -2.17 -23.28 -7.13
CA ARG A 156 -1.84 -22.51 -5.92
C ARG A 156 -0.51 -21.79 -6.12
N ARG A 157 0.50 -22.47 -6.64
CA ARG A 157 1.80 -21.89 -7.01
C ARG A 157 1.66 -20.71 -7.98
N LYS A 158 0.92 -20.87 -9.08
CA LYS A 158 0.69 -19.79 -10.05
C LYS A 158 0.02 -18.57 -9.41
N THR A 159 -0.90 -18.80 -8.47
CA THR A 159 -1.57 -17.74 -7.69
C THR A 159 -0.59 -17.05 -6.76
N THR A 160 0.26 -17.80 -6.05
CA THR A 160 1.30 -17.24 -5.19
C THR A 160 2.28 -16.36 -5.96
N LEU A 161 2.76 -16.82 -7.12
CA LEU A 161 3.65 -16.03 -7.97
C LEU A 161 2.96 -14.75 -8.48
N LEU A 162 1.66 -14.82 -8.81
CA LEU A 162 0.88 -13.65 -9.21
C LEU A 162 0.74 -12.63 -8.07
N ILE A 163 0.49 -13.11 -6.85
CA ILE A 163 0.42 -12.27 -5.65
C ILE A 163 1.75 -11.53 -5.45
N CYS A 164 2.90 -12.22 -5.58
CA CYS A 164 4.22 -11.58 -5.49
C CYS A 164 4.41 -10.48 -6.53
N GLU A 165 4.09 -10.77 -7.79
CA GLU A 165 4.20 -9.79 -8.88
C GLU A 165 3.33 -8.56 -8.60
N LYS A 166 2.08 -8.76 -8.16
CA LYS A 166 1.20 -7.65 -7.80
C LYS A 166 1.69 -6.86 -6.59
N MET A 167 2.30 -7.52 -5.60
CA MET A 167 2.87 -6.81 -4.44
C MET A 167 4.07 -5.98 -4.86
N ILE A 168 4.89 -6.48 -5.79
CA ILE A 168 5.99 -5.74 -6.40
C ILE A 168 5.46 -4.56 -7.23
N GLU A 169 4.37 -4.73 -7.99
CA GLU A 169 3.73 -3.66 -8.77
C GLU A 169 3.28 -2.47 -7.89
N MET A 170 2.91 -2.72 -6.62
CA MET A 170 2.57 -1.63 -5.68
C MET A 170 3.73 -0.63 -5.47
N PHE A 171 4.97 -1.05 -5.72
CA PHE A 171 6.15 -0.19 -5.57
C PHE A 171 6.49 0.60 -6.83
N LEU A 172 5.77 0.43 -7.94
CA LEU A 172 6.03 1.19 -9.18
C LEU A 172 5.92 2.71 -8.95
N ASP A 173 4.97 3.12 -8.12
CA ASP A 173 4.73 4.52 -7.77
C ASP A 173 5.57 5.01 -6.58
N PHE A 174 6.37 4.13 -5.94
CA PHE A 174 7.22 4.49 -4.81
C PHE A 174 8.17 5.65 -5.15
N ASN A 175 8.70 5.64 -6.39
CA ASN A 175 9.65 6.65 -6.87
C ASN A 175 8.98 7.91 -7.44
N ILE A 176 7.64 7.97 -7.52
CA ILE A 176 6.95 9.22 -7.85
C ILE A 176 7.22 10.25 -6.74
N VAL A 177 7.23 9.80 -5.49
CA VAL A 177 7.59 10.59 -4.34
C VAL A 177 9.12 10.70 -4.26
N ASP A 178 9.65 11.92 -4.38
CA ASP A 178 11.07 12.17 -4.11
C ASP A 178 11.29 12.23 -2.60
N TRP A 179 11.53 11.08 -1.97
CA TRP A 179 11.69 10.95 -0.51
C TRP A 179 12.81 11.80 0.10
N ASN A 180 13.73 12.32 -0.72
CA ASN A 180 14.80 13.22 -0.28
C ASN A 180 14.38 14.70 -0.31
N CYS A 181 13.22 15.02 -0.88
CA CYS A 181 12.71 16.37 -0.94
C CYS A 181 12.16 16.80 0.42
N THR A 182 12.72 17.88 0.97
CA THR A 182 12.25 18.52 2.21
C THR A 182 10.76 18.87 2.13
N GLY A 183 10.26 19.18 0.93
CA GLY A 183 8.87 19.50 0.61
C GLY A 183 7.83 18.47 1.07
N ASN A 184 8.22 17.18 1.13
CA ASN A 184 7.34 16.12 1.64
C ASN A 184 7.09 16.21 3.14
N TYR A 185 7.86 17.03 3.87
CA TYR A 185 7.83 17.08 5.33
C TYR A 185 7.63 18.51 5.87
N ILE A 186 7.38 19.50 5.01
CA ILE A 186 7.20 20.91 5.41
C ILE A 186 5.90 21.09 6.19
N THR A 187 4.81 20.52 5.66
CA THR A 187 3.49 20.64 6.28
C THR A 187 3.19 19.36 7.03
N THR A 188 2.46 19.50 8.13
CA THR A 188 2.05 18.36 8.93
C THR A 188 1.15 17.40 8.12
N LEU A 189 0.40 17.90 7.13
CA LEU A 189 -0.40 17.07 6.24
C LEU A 189 0.49 16.24 5.29
N ASN A 190 1.52 16.84 4.69
CA ASN A 190 2.48 16.11 3.86
C ASN A 190 3.20 15.05 4.69
N TYR A 191 3.64 15.41 5.90
CA TYR A 191 4.29 14.49 6.83
C TYR A 191 3.39 13.29 7.16
N GLN A 192 2.11 13.52 7.48
CA GLN A 192 1.16 12.44 7.75
C GLN A 192 0.99 11.49 6.56
N MET A 193 0.87 12.02 5.34
CA MET A 193 0.77 11.17 4.15
C MET A 193 2.06 10.38 3.91
N ALA A 194 3.22 11.00 4.09
CA ALA A 194 4.51 10.32 3.97
C ALA A 194 4.67 9.22 5.03
N ASP A 195 4.29 9.48 6.28
CA ASP A 195 4.32 8.48 7.36
C ASP A 195 3.41 7.29 7.05
N ILE A 196 2.17 7.55 6.60
CA ILE A 196 1.21 6.52 6.21
C ILE A 196 1.76 5.70 5.03
N LEU A 197 2.29 6.34 3.99
CA LEU A 197 2.87 5.64 2.85
C LEU A 197 4.01 4.72 3.28
N LEU A 198 4.97 5.22 4.07
CA LEU A 198 6.07 4.40 4.60
C LEU A 198 5.54 3.21 5.41
N SER A 199 4.50 3.43 6.23
CA SER A 199 3.84 2.37 6.99
C SER A 199 3.23 1.31 6.08
N ILE A 200 2.47 1.71 5.04
CA ILE A 200 1.88 0.77 4.08
C ILE A 200 2.98 -0.02 3.35
N TYR A 201 4.01 0.65 2.83
CA TYR A 201 5.11 -0.02 2.13
C TYR A 201 5.83 -1.03 3.03
N ALA A 202 6.06 -0.69 4.30
CA ALA A 202 6.64 -1.62 5.26
C ALA A 202 5.74 -2.86 5.48
N LYS A 203 4.42 -2.68 5.61
CA LYS A 203 3.46 -3.80 5.73
C LYS A 203 3.46 -4.70 4.49
N VAL A 204 3.52 -4.10 3.30
CA VAL A 204 3.64 -4.84 2.04
C VAL A 204 4.94 -5.63 2.00
N PHE A 205 6.07 -5.05 2.44
CA PHE A 205 7.33 -5.79 2.54
C PHE A 205 7.26 -6.95 3.54
N CYS A 206 6.60 -6.79 4.70
CA CYS A 206 6.38 -7.90 5.64
C CYS A 206 5.69 -9.08 4.94
N GLY A 207 4.64 -8.82 4.15
CA GLY A 207 3.95 -9.83 3.35
C GLY A 207 4.82 -10.41 2.25
N LEU A 208 5.52 -9.55 1.50
CA LEU A 208 6.37 -9.97 0.39
C LEU A 208 7.53 -10.85 0.86
N PHE A 209 8.17 -10.53 1.99
CA PHE A 209 9.22 -11.38 2.58
C PHE A 209 8.73 -12.79 2.92
N LYS A 210 7.50 -12.91 3.43
CA LYS A 210 6.87 -14.22 3.69
C LYS A 210 6.75 -15.02 2.39
N TYR A 211 6.22 -14.41 1.34
CA TYR A 211 6.07 -15.05 0.04
C TYR A 211 7.41 -15.42 -0.62
N ILE A 212 8.37 -14.50 -0.63
CA ILE A 212 9.72 -14.75 -1.17
C ILE A 212 10.40 -15.87 -0.39
N SER A 213 10.27 -15.90 0.94
CA SER A 213 10.78 -17.01 1.76
C SER A 213 10.17 -18.36 1.38
N ALA A 214 8.87 -18.41 1.09
CA ALA A 214 8.21 -19.64 0.65
C ALA A 214 8.69 -20.07 -0.75
N ILE A 215 8.83 -19.14 -1.69
CA ILE A 215 9.42 -19.41 -3.02
C ILE A 215 10.80 -20.06 -2.84
N ILE A 216 11.63 -19.46 -2.01
CA ILE A 216 13.01 -19.90 -1.76
C ILE A 216 13.07 -21.27 -1.07
N GLN A 217 12.14 -21.57 -0.15
CA GLN A 217 12.06 -22.88 0.50
C GLN A 217 11.65 -24.00 -0.45
N HIS A 218 10.86 -23.68 -1.47
CA HIS A 218 10.37 -24.66 -2.46
C HIS A 218 11.17 -24.62 -3.77
N ILE A 219 12.36 -24.03 -3.75
CA ILE A 219 13.15 -23.76 -4.96
C ILE A 219 13.54 -25.02 -5.73
N LEU A 220 13.83 -26.10 -5.01
CA LEU A 220 14.20 -27.41 -5.55
C LEU A 220 13.00 -28.19 -6.11
N LEU A 221 11.78 -27.71 -5.85
CA LEU A 221 10.53 -28.32 -6.32
C LEU A 221 9.92 -27.56 -7.52
N PHE A 222 10.58 -26.51 -8.02
CA PHE A 222 10.05 -25.75 -9.15
C PHE A 222 10.17 -26.52 -10.46
N VAL A 223 9.08 -26.46 -11.23
CA VAL A 223 9.03 -26.94 -12.61
C VAL A 223 9.71 -25.90 -13.51
N PRO A 224 10.44 -26.31 -14.56
CA PRO A 224 11.12 -25.39 -15.48
C PRO A 224 10.26 -24.23 -16.01
N GLU A 225 8.96 -24.44 -16.20
CA GLU A 225 8.01 -23.43 -16.69
C GLU A 225 7.87 -22.20 -15.77
N ASP A 226 8.03 -22.39 -14.46
CA ASP A 226 7.86 -21.32 -13.47
C ASP A 226 9.21 -20.62 -13.16
N THR A 227 10.33 -21.18 -13.61
CA THR A 227 11.67 -20.76 -13.18
C THR A 227 12.03 -19.35 -13.60
N ASP A 228 11.82 -18.99 -14.88
CA ASP A 228 12.08 -17.62 -15.36
C ASP A 228 11.21 -16.60 -14.63
N ARG A 229 9.97 -16.98 -14.30
CA ARG A 229 9.05 -16.12 -13.54
C ARG A 229 9.56 -15.90 -12.12
N VAL A 230 10.02 -16.95 -11.45
CA VAL A 230 10.63 -16.87 -10.12
C VAL A 230 11.88 -15.99 -10.14
N ILE A 231 12.79 -16.19 -11.09
CA ILE A 231 14.01 -15.37 -11.20
C ILE A 231 13.65 -13.89 -11.34
N ARG A 232 12.73 -13.55 -12.26
CA ARG A 232 12.26 -12.16 -12.42
C ARG A 232 11.66 -11.59 -11.15
N ILE A 233 10.86 -12.35 -10.41
CA ILE A 233 10.30 -11.93 -9.12
C ILE A 233 11.41 -11.61 -8.12
N LEU A 234 12.42 -12.47 -8.00
CA LEU A 234 13.55 -12.28 -7.07
C LEU A 234 14.40 -11.05 -7.44
N GLU A 235 14.67 -10.84 -8.73
CA GLU A 235 15.39 -9.66 -9.22
C GLU A 235 14.62 -8.36 -8.96
N LEU A 236 13.31 -8.37 -9.25
CA LEU A 236 12.46 -7.21 -9.01
C LEU A 236 12.32 -6.92 -7.51
N PHE A 237 12.20 -7.97 -6.69
CA PHE A 237 12.18 -7.85 -5.24
C PHE A 237 13.43 -7.14 -4.71
N ASN A 238 14.64 -7.55 -5.13
CA ASN A 238 15.88 -6.89 -4.73
C ASN A 238 15.85 -5.40 -5.08
N LYS A 239 15.44 -5.06 -6.31
CA LYS A 239 15.39 -3.67 -6.79
C LYS A 239 14.44 -2.79 -5.99
N VAL A 240 13.22 -3.27 -5.72
CA VAL A 240 12.25 -2.49 -4.94
C VAL A 240 12.66 -2.40 -3.47
N PHE A 241 13.23 -3.47 -2.91
CA PHE A 241 13.72 -3.46 -1.53
C PHE A 241 14.93 -2.54 -1.36
N GLU A 242 15.87 -2.54 -2.30
CA GLU A 242 16.99 -1.59 -2.32
C GLU A 242 16.49 -0.13 -2.39
N SER A 243 15.50 0.15 -3.24
CA SER A 243 14.91 1.49 -3.34
C SER A 243 14.29 1.95 -2.01
N PHE A 244 13.58 1.04 -1.34
CA PHE A 244 13.03 1.29 -0.01
C PHE A 244 14.12 1.51 1.06
N LEU A 245 15.19 0.69 1.04
CA LEU A 245 16.35 0.86 1.92
C LEU A 245 17.02 2.22 1.72
N CYS A 246 17.21 2.65 0.48
CA CYS A 246 17.76 3.96 0.16
C CYS A 246 16.88 5.09 0.70
N CYS A 247 15.56 4.97 0.60
CA CYS A 247 14.61 5.91 1.19
C CYS A 247 14.75 6.01 2.71
N ILE A 248 14.65 4.89 3.44
CA ILE A 248 14.73 4.92 4.92
C ILE A 248 16.12 5.30 5.45
N ARG A 249 17.17 5.16 4.61
CA ARG A 249 18.54 5.59 4.92
C ARG A 249 18.82 7.03 4.50
N SER A 250 17.88 7.71 3.84
CA SER A 250 18.11 9.08 3.42
C SER A 250 18.19 10.02 4.61
N LYS A 251 19.01 11.06 4.49
CA LYS A 251 19.18 12.07 5.55
C LYS A 251 17.84 12.74 5.90
N GLU A 252 17.01 12.98 4.89
CA GLU A 252 15.74 13.68 5.08
C GLU A 252 14.75 12.79 5.85
N VAL A 253 14.66 11.49 5.54
CA VAL A 253 13.80 10.57 6.27
C VAL A 253 14.36 10.30 7.68
N GLN A 254 15.68 10.06 7.81
CA GLN A 254 16.33 9.80 9.10
C GLN A 254 16.22 10.95 10.09
N SER A 255 16.27 12.21 9.63
CA SER A 255 16.11 13.37 10.51
C SER A 255 14.67 13.61 10.98
N ARG A 256 13.68 13.07 10.27
CA ARG A 256 12.25 13.33 10.49
C ARG A 256 11.50 12.21 11.22
N PHE A 257 11.98 10.97 11.13
CA PHE A 257 11.33 9.80 11.71
C PHE A 257 12.24 9.13 12.75
N ILE A 258 11.73 8.94 13.97
CA ILE A 258 12.52 8.51 15.14
C ILE A 258 12.64 6.97 15.24
N ASP A 259 11.74 6.22 14.59
CA ASP A 259 11.64 4.75 14.74
C ASP A 259 11.88 3.98 13.45
N LEU A 260 12.68 4.49 12.51
CA LEU A 260 12.94 3.79 11.23
C LEU A 260 13.56 2.41 11.44
N PRO A 261 13.18 1.41 10.62
CA PRO A 261 13.66 0.05 10.78
C PRO A 261 15.14 -0.04 10.45
N LYS A 262 15.92 -0.73 11.28
CA LYS A 262 17.36 -0.94 11.06
C LYS A 262 17.58 -2.21 10.27
N ILE A 263 17.45 -2.10 8.96
CA ILE A 263 17.46 -3.25 8.05
C ILE A 263 18.61 -3.20 7.04
N GLU A 264 19.06 -4.38 6.64
CA GLU A 264 20.14 -4.61 5.69
C GLU A 264 19.58 -5.23 4.40
N LEU A 265 20.27 -4.98 3.29
CA LEU A 265 19.94 -5.61 2.02
C LEU A 265 20.22 -7.11 2.13
N ILE A 266 19.27 -7.93 1.66
CA ILE A 266 19.44 -9.38 1.61
C ILE A 266 19.68 -9.74 0.13
N PRO A 267 20.95 -9.88 -0.31
CA PRO A 267 21.27 -10.12 -1.72
C PRO A 267 20.71 -11.46 -2.24
N LEU A 268 19.76 -11.34 -3.18
CA LEU A 268 19.18 -12.38 -4.06
C LEU A 268 20.17 -13.20 -4.91
N GLU A 269 21.35 -12.66 -5.19
CA GLU A 269 22.19 -13.06 -6.34
C GLU A 269 22.66 -14.51 -6.23
N GLU A 270 23.08 -14.93 -5.04
CA GLU A 270 23.51 -16.32 -4.82
C GLU A 270 22.37 -17.32 -4.97
N ILE A 271 21.13 -16.93 -4.62
CA ILE A 271 19.96 -17.79 -4.77
C ILE A 271 19.57 -17.90 -6.24
N ILE A 272 19.60 -16.79 -6.98
CA ILE A 272 19.36 -16.76 -8.42
C ILE A 272 20.38 -17.64 -9.16
N GLN A 273 21.66 -17.58 -8.77
CA GLN A 273 22.70 -18.45 -9.31
C GLN A 273 22.43 -19.93 -9.03
N ILE A 274 21.94 -20.29 -7.84
CA ILE A 274 21.54 -21.66 -7.52
C ILE A 274 20.43 -22.10 -8.48
N ILE A 275 19.39 -21.29 -8.68
CA ILE A 275 18.30 -21.61 -9.62
C ILE A 275 18.86 -21.89 -11.03
N HIS A 276 19.74 -21.03 -11.54
CA HIS A 276 20.38 -21.21 -12.84
C HIS A 276 21.24 -22.47 -12.92
N ALA A 277 21.92 -22.84 -11.85
CA ALA A 277 22.73 -24.05 -11.79
C ALA A 277 21.86 -25.31 -11.79
N THR A 278 20.75 -25.31 -11.06
CA THR A 278 19.77 -26.42 -11.05
C THR A 278 19.17 -26.66 -12.44
N LEU A 279 18.93 -25.58 -13.22
CA LEU A 279 18.45 -25.70 -14.61
C LEU A 279 19.47 -26.31 -15.59
N LYS A 280 20.77 -26.13 -15.34
CA LYS A 280 21.83 -26.61 -16.24
C LYS A 280 22.24 -28.06 -15.98
N HIS A 281 21.93 -28.61 -14.81
CA HIS A 281 22.33 -29.96 -14.42
C HIS A 281 21.11 -30.88 -14.29
N ASN A 282 20.73 -31.53 -15.39
CA ASN A 282 19.87 -32.73 -15.38
C ASN A 282 20.66 -34.02 -15.03
N SER A 283 21.90 -33.90 -14.53
CA SER A 283 22.76 -35.05 -14.21
C SER A 283 23.08 -35.09 -12.71
N VAL A 284 22.48 -36.08 -12.06
CA VAL A 284 22.40 -36.45 -10.63
C VAL A 284 23.75 -36.77 -9.94
N ASP A 285 24.90 -36.62 -10.59
CA ASP A 285 26.14 -37.23 -10.08
C ASP A 285 27.03 -36.36 -9.14
N LYS A 286 26.54 -35.23 -8.61
CA LYS A 286 27.31 -34.38 -7.64
C LYS A 286 26.49 -33.92 -6.42
N GLU A 287 25.59 -34.77 -5.93
CA GLU A 287 24.44 -34.35 -5.11
C GLU A 287 24.68 -34.06 -3.61
N SER A 288 25.71 -34.58 -2.94
CA SER A 288 25.80 -34.43 -1.47
C SER A 288 26.45 -33.11 -1.00
N ARG A 289 27.48 -32.63 -1.71
CA ARG A 289 28.17 -31.36 -1.39
C ARG A 289 27.37 -30.14 -1.85
N THR A 290 26.69 -30.24 -2.99
CA THR A 290 25.86 -29.16 -3.56
C THR A 290 24.59 -28.93 -2.74
N PHE A 291 23.90 -29.99 -2.28
CA PHE A 291 22.71 -29.84 -1.44
C PHE A 291 23.01 -29.20 -0.08
N SER A 292 24.11 -29.61 0.57
CA SER A 292 24.52 -29.05 1.86
C SER A 292 24.86 -27.55 1.77
N GLU A 293 25.54 -27.14 0.69
CA GLU A 293 25.85 -25.74 0.41
C GLU A 293 24.59 -24.92 0.10
N ILE A 294 23.67 -25.45 -0.70
CA ILE A 294 22.38 -24.83 -0.98
C ILE A 294 21.58 -24.66 0.31
N ALA A 295 21.42 -25.72 1.10
CA ALA A 295 20.70 -25.69 2.37
C ALA A 295 21.27 -24.64 3.33
N LEU A 296 22.60 -24.52 3.43
CA LEU A 296 23.27 -23.52 4.26
C LEU A 296 22.97 -22.09 3.80
N LYS A 297 22.96 -21.83 2.48
CA LYS A 297 22.58 -20.54 1.91
C LYS A 297 21.10 -20.21 2.16
N LEU A 298 20.21 -21.17 1.99
CA LEU A 298 18.78 -21.03 2.28
C LEU A 298 18.54 -20.74 3.79
N MET A 299 19.27 -21.41 4.68
CA MET A 299 19.20 -21.14 6.12
C MET A 299 19.67 -19.72 6.46
N LYS A 300 20.79 -19.27 5.88
CA LYS A 300 21.26 -17.88 6.06
C LYS A 300 20.19 -16.88 5.63
N TYR A 301 19.61 -17.06 4.43
CA TYR A 301 18.52 -16.20 3.96
C TYR A 301 17.35 -16.16 4.95
N LYS A 302 16.90 -17.33 5.42
CA LYS A 302 15.79 -17.43 6.38
C LYS A 302 16.07 -16.63 7.66
N VAL A 303 17.28 -16.73 8.21
CA VAL A 303 17.69 -15.99 9.42
C VAL A 303 17.69 -14.47 9.17
N LEU A 304 18.30 -14.03 8.07
CA LEU A 304 18.35 -12.62 7.67
C LEU A 304 16.96 -12.05 7.41
N SER A 305 16.13 -12.77 6.66
CA SER A 305 14.75 -12.39 6.34
C SER A 305 13.90 -12.25 7.60
N ASN A 306 14.02 -13.18 8.55
CA ASN A 306 13.32 -13.08 9.84
C ASN A 306 13.74 -11.84 10.63
N LYS A 307 15.03 -11.51 10.66
CA LYS A 307 15.53 -10.30 11.32
C LYS A 307 14.95 -9.04 10.66
N VAL A 308 15.03 -8.93 9.34
CA VAL A 308 14.46 -7.79 8.60
C VAL A 308 12.96 -7.68 8.81
N ASN A 309 12.24 -8.80 8.72
CA ASN A 309 10.79 -8.83 8.95
C ASN A 309 10.43 -8.40 10.38
N SER A 310 11.20 -8.78 11.39
CA SER A 310 10.96 -8.34 12.78
C SER A 310 11.10 -6.82 12.96
N GLU A 311 12.09 -6.19 12.32
CA GLU A 311 12.29 -4.75 12.33
C GLU A 311 11.16 -4.02 11.58
N LEU A 312 10.74 -4.54 10.43
CA LEU A 312 9.61 -4.00 9.68
C LEU A 312 8.30 -4.13 10.48
N VAL A 313 8.02 -5.30 11.07
CA VAL A 313 6.85 -5.51 11.93
C VAL A 313 6.84 -4.49 13.07
N ARG A 314 7.98 -4.29 13.77
CA ARG A 314 8.09 -3.28 14.82
C ARG A 314 7.76 -1.87 14.31
N PHE A 315 8.27 -1.51 13.13
CA PHE A 315 7.96 -0.24 12.49
C PHE A 315 6.47 -0.09 12.16
N THR A 316 5.83 -1.14 11.65
CA THR A 316 4.39 -1.09 11.30
C THR A 316 3.46 -0.96 12.50
N HIS A 317 3.87 -1.43 13.68
CA HIS A 317 3.10 -1.33 14.93
C HIS A 317 3.25 0.03 15.63
N ARG A 318 4.09 0.93 15.10
CA ARG A 318 4.21 2.27 15.65
C ARG A 318 2.91 3.05 15.45
N ILE A 319 2.61 3.93 16.40
CA ILE A 319 1.55 4.91 16.21
C ILE A 319 2.02 5.88 15.13
N VAL A 320 1.29 5.97 14.02
CA VAL A 320 1.51 6.99 12.98
C VAL A 320 1.46 8.36 13.66
N SER A 321 2.61 9.02 13.73
CA SER A 321 2.76 10.19 14.59
C SER A 321 2.30 11.43 13.84
N THR A 322 1.54 12.29 14.52
CA THR A 322 1.11 13.58 13.96
C THR A 322 2.15 14.68 14.15
N LEU A 323 3.32 14.36 14.74
CA LEU A 323 4.29 15.33 15.21
C LEU A 323 5.56 15.28 14.34
N VAL A 324 5.81 16.38 13.64
CA VAL A 324 7.13 16.66 13.06
C VAL A 324 8.13 16.69 14.22
N SER A 325 9.09 15.74 14.23
CA SER A 325 10.25 15.77 15.12
C SER A 325 10.87 17.18 15.10
N SER A 326 10.77 17.89 16.22
CA SER A 326 11.35 19.23 16.42
C SER A 326 12.85 19.17 16.73
N ARG A 327 13.57 18.18 16.21
CA ARG A 327 15.04 18.12 16.29
C ARG A 327 15.66 18.71 15.03
N ILE A 328 15.50 20.02 14.89
CA ILE A 328 16.53 20.81 14.19
C ILE A 328 17.60 21.03 15.26
N GLU A 329 18.69 20.28 15.18
CA GLU A 329 19.88 20.55 16.00
C GLU A 329 20.40 21.95 15.64
N SER A 330 20.03 22.94 16.44
CA SER A 330 20.71 24.22 16.47
C SER A 330 22.03 24.01 17.20
N HIS A 331 23.11 23.82 16.44
CA HIS A 331 24.44 24.15 16.93
C HIS A 331 24.54 25.67 17.09
N SER A 332 24.16 26.17 18.27
CA SER A 332 24.70 27.41 18.82
C SER A 332 24.48 27.47 20.33
N SER A 333 25.51 27.95 20.99
CA SER A 333 25.75 27.98 22.42
C SER A 333 24.76 28.82 23.24
N SER A 334 24.52 28.33 24.47
CA SER A 334 24.22 29.05 25.72
C SER A 334 22.85 29.68 25.99
N THR A 335 22.39 29.36 27.21
CA THR A 335 21.48 30.08 28.15
C THR A 335 19.96 30.08 27.93
N SER A 336 19.31 29.26 28.77
CA SER A 336 18.06 29.50 29.52
C SER A 336 17.02 30.48 28.97
N SER A 337 15.84 29.98 28.60
CA SER A 337 14.55 30.29 29.26
C SER A 337 13.38 29.60 28.55
N LEU A 338 12.39 29.20 29.33
CA LEU A 338 11.12 28.63 28.89
C LEU A 338 10.46 29.49 27.80
N LYS A 339 10.10 28.85 26.69
CA LYS A 339 8.87 29.11 25.92
C LYS A 339 8.62 27.93 24.97
N SER A 340 7.42 27.38 25.06
CA SER A 340 6.89 26.32 24.20
C SER A 340 6.89 26.78 22.74
N ASN A 341 7.84 26.30 21.95
CA ASN A 341 7.85 26.50 20.51
C ASN A 341 7.28 25.24 19.85
N THR A 342 5.95 25.15 19.77
CA THR A 342 5.32 24.39 18.68
C THR A 342 5.81 25.00 17.36
N PRO A 343 6.23 24.19 16.36
CA PRO A 343 6.63 24.74 15.08
C PRO A 343 5.45 25.55 14.51
N LYS A 344 5.72 26.78 14.09
CA LYS A 344 4.72 27.58 13.37
C LYS A 344 4.34 26.80 12.10
N GLU A 345 3.11 26.31 12.03
CA GLU A 345 2.56 25.75 10.81
C GLU A 345 2.78 26.75 9.67
N MET A 346 3.63 26.39 8.70
CA MET A 346 3.65 27.13 7.44
C MET A 346 2.31 26.87 6.78
N LYS A 347 1.53 27.94 6.59
CA LYS A 347 0.37 27.92 5.69
C LYS A 347 0.84 27.30 4.37
N ILE A 348 0.00 26.45 3.79
CA ILE A 348 0.18 26.02 2.39
C ILE A 348 0.02 27.29 1.54
N SER A 349 1.12 28.00 1.36
CA SER A 349 1.25 29.12 0.44
C SER A 349 1.97 28.58 -0.79
N PHE A 350 1.28 28.56 -1.93
CA PHE A 350 1.89 28.29 -3.22
C PHE A 350 2.78 29.48 -3.58
N ILE A 351 4.02 29.49 -3.07
CA ILE A 351 5.03 30.45 -3.49
C ILE A 351 5.88 29.75 -4.53
N TYR A 352 5.58 30.06 -5.79
CA TYR A 352 6.30 29.60 -6.97
C TYR A 352 7.76 30.06 -6.89
N SER A 353 8.68 29.11 -6.67
CA SER A 353 10.12 29.38 -6.79
C SER A 353 10.66 28.55 -7.94
N SER A 354 11.14 29.23 -8.98
CA SER A 354 11.83 28.66 -10.12
C SER A 354 13.22 28.16 -9.72
N LYS A 355 13.33 26.88 -9.36
CA LYS A 355 14.63 26.20 -9.39
C LYS A 355 14.50 24.85 -10.07
N GLN A 356 15.11 24.77 -11.26
CA GLN A 356 15.32 23.54 -12.01
C GLN A 356 16.04 22.51 -11.12
N CYS A 357 15.39 21.38 -10.86
CA CYS A 357 16.00 20.24 -10.21
C CYS A 357 16.54 19.29 -11.30
N SER A 358 17.81 18.91 -11.18
CA SER A 358 18.50 18.03 -12.12
C SER A 358 17.96 16.61 -12.03
N ARG A 359 17.50 16.06 -13.16
CA ARG A 359 17.10 14.64 -13.27
C ARG A 359 18.32 13.76 -13.06
N THR A 360 18.33 12.98 -11.99
CA THR A 360 19.24 11.83 -11.85
C THR A 360 18.49 10.58 -12.33
N ASN A 361 19.05 9.91 -13.34
CA ASN A 361 18.52 8.65 -13.83
C ASN A 361 18.69 7.60 -12.74
N THR A 362 17.62 7.28 -12.02
CA THR A 362 17.60 6.14 -11.09
C THR A 362 17.37 4.84 -11.85
N PRO A 363 17.83 3.69 -11.34
CA PRO A 363 17.64 2.37 -11.95
C PRO A 363 16.18 2.01 -12.28
N MET A 364 15.20 2.72 -11.69
CA MET A 364 13.77 2.49 -11.92
C MET A 364 13.16 3.20 -13.13
N SER A 365 13.84 4.22 -13.66
CA SER A 365 13.50 4.78 -14.98
C SER A 365 13.59 3.72 -16.09
N VAL A 366 14.38 2.67 -15.87
CA VAL A 366 14.55 1.53 -16.80
C VAL A 366 13.37 0.56 -16.74
N LEU A 367 12.71 0.36 -15.58
CA LEU A 367 11.53 -0.52 -15.47
C LEU A 367 10.27 0.11 -16.08
N GLN A 368 10.09 1.42 -15.96
CA GLN A 368 8.96 2.14 -16.59
C GLN A 368 8.99 2.08 -18.14
N ASN A 369 10.15 1.75 -18.73
CA ASN A 369 10.33 1.63 -20.17
C ASN A 369 10.14 0.21 -20.71
N HIS A 370 9.93 -0.80 -19.85
CA HIS A 370 9.63 -2.17 -20.31
C HIS A 370 8.22 -2.25 -20.90
N GLU A 371 8.07 -2.91 -22.06
CA GLU A 371 6.81 -3.01 -22.80
C GLU A 371 5.65 -3.64 -22.00
N ILE A 372 5.95 -4.44 -20.98
CA ILE A 372 4.98 -5.08 -20.08
C ILE A 372 4.21 -4.03 -19.23
N PHE A 373 4.81 -2.86 -18.96
CA PHE A 373 4.21 -1.80 -18.13
C PHE A 373 3.52 -0.70 -18.96
N LYS A 374 3.46 -0.84 -20.28
CA LYS A 374 2.76 0.10 -21.16
C LYS A 374 1.28 -0.27 -21.29
N THR A 375 0.47 0.05 -20.31
CA THR A 375 -0.98 0.16 -20.54
C THR A 375 -1.29 1.50 -21.21
N PRO A 376 -2.04 1.54 -22.34
CA PRO A 376 -2.47 2.80 -22.93
C PRO A 376 -3.46 3.48 -21.96
N ARG A 377 -3.12 4.70 -21.53
CA ARG A 377 -4.03 5.55 -20.75
C ARG A 377 -5.22 5.94 -21.63
N ARG A 378 -6.36 5.28 -21.47
CA ARG A 378 -7.62 5.72 -22.06
C ARG A 378 -8.27 6.75 -21.14
N ILE A 379 -8.56 7.92 -21.69
CA ILE A 379 -9.36 8.95 -21.02
C ILE A 379 -10.84 8.51 -21.13
N PRO A 380 -11.57 8.28 -20.04
CA PRO A 380 -12.98 7.89 -20.12
C PRO A 380 -13.83 9.06 -20.59
N SER A 381 -14.84 8.75 -21.39
CA SER A 381 -15.76 9.76 -21.95
C SER A 381 -16.83 10.18 -20.94
N PRO A 382 -17.47 11.37 -21.08
CA PRO A 382 -18.46 11.87 -20.14
C PRO A 382 -19.68 10.95 -19.92
N MET A 383 -20.03 10.12 -20.90
CA MET A 383 -21.16 9.16 -20.81
C MET A 383 -20.84 7.91 -19.99
N GLU A 384 -19.56 7.52 -19.86
CA GLU A 384 -19.15 6.35 -19.06
C GLU A 384 -19.22 6.63 -17.53
N ARG A 385 -19.61 7.85 -17.14
CA ARG A 385 -19.82 8.25 -15.72
C ARG A 385 -21.19 7.86 -15.16
N TYR A 386 -22.14 7.45 -15.99
CA TYR A 386 -23.55 7.29 -15.58
C TYR A 386 -24.06 5.84 -15.46
N ASP A 387 -23.35 4.83 -15.99
CA ASP A 387 -23.89 3.46 -16.09
C ASP A 387 -23.31 2.42 -15.10
N ILE A 388 -22.58 2.86 -14.08
CA ILE A 388 -22.15 1.98 -13.00
C ILE A 388 -22.86 2.44 -11.74
N PHE A 389 -24.05 1.90 -11.45
CA PHE A 389 -24.62 1.63 -10.12
C PHE A 389 -26.15 1.59 -10.18
N ILE A 390 -26.69 0.37 -10.18
CA ILE A 390 -27.93 0.07 -9.45
C ILE A 390 -27.47 -0.45 -8.07
N PRO A 391 -27.85 0.20 -6.95
CA PRO A 391 -27.64 -0.33 -5.61
C PRO A 391 -28.24 -1.74 -5.52
N SER A 392 -27.52 -2.68 -4.91
CA SER A 392 -27.85 -4.11 -4.80
C SER A 392 -29.14 -4.44 -4.03
N ASP A 393 -30.03 -3.48 -3.81
CA ASP A 393 -31.33 -3.67 -3.16
C ASP A 393 -32.33 -4.48 -4.02
N TYR A 394 -31.95 -4.89 -5.24
CA TYR A 394 -32.74 -5.79 -6.11
C TYR A 394 -32.14 -7.19 -6.33
N ILE A 395 -31.03 -7.53 -5.67
CA ILE A 395 -30.57 -8.93 -5.65
C ILE A 395 -30.83 -9.46 -4.25
N ILE A 396 -32.01 -10.07 -4.08
CA ILE A 396 -32.27 -10.96 -2.95
C ILE A 396 -31.06 -11.90 -2.86
N PRO A 397 -30.29 -11.89 -1.75
CA PRO A 397 -29.19 -12.83 -1.61
C PRO A 397 -29.81 -14.22 -1.67
N LYS A 398 -29.44 -15.01 -2.69
CA LYS A 398 -29.77 -16.43 -2.66
C LYS A 398 -29.19 -16.97 -1.35
N PRO A 399 -29.99 -17.64 -0.51
CA PRO A 399 -29.47 -18.23 0.71
C PRO A 399 -28.32 -19.16 0.30
N ILE A 400 -27.15 -18.90 0.89
CA ILE A 400 -26.00 -19.78 0.78
C ILE A 400 -26.50 -21.14 1.31
N LYS A 401 -26.68 -22.12 0.42
CA LYS A 401 -26.62 -23.52 0.83
C LYS A 401 -25.30 -23.63 1.56
N LYS A 402 -25.34 -23.97 2.86
CA LYS A 402 -24.18 -24.39 3.63
C LYS A 402 -23.32 -25.23 2.69
N VAL A 403 -22.15 -24.72 2.30
CA VAL A 403 -21.17 -25.54 1.59
C VAL A 403 -20.79 -26.59 2.62
N SER A 404 -21.30 -27.80 2.42
CA SER A 404 -20.87 -28.96 3.18
C SER A 404 -19.37 -29.07 3.02
N THR A 405 -18.68 -29.33 4.10
CA THR A 405 -17.25 -29.67 4.19
C THR A 405 -16.88 -30.98 3.47
N ASN A 406 -17.68 -31.43 2.49
CA ASN A 406 -17.51 -32.66 1.73
C ASN A 406 -17.44 -32.34 0.22
N LEU A 407 -16.46 -31.53 -0.17
CA LEU A 407 -15.94 -31.49 -1.57
C LEU A 407 -14.50 -32.03 -1.63
N PHE A 408 -14.14 -32.82 -0.61
CA PHE A 408 -12.98 -33.70 -0.59
C PHE A 408 -13.51 -35.11 -0.91
N GLU A 409 -12.84 -35.80 -1.83
CA GLU A 409 -13.26 -37.06 -2.51
C GLU A 409 -14.01 -36.83 -3.81
N GLU A 410 -13.25 -36.68 -4.90
CA GLU A 410 -13.45 -37.51 -6.11
C GLU A 410 -12.07 -37.95 -6.63
N GLU A 411 -11.99 -39.25 -6.87
CA GLU A 411 -10.87 -40.05 -7.36
C GLU A 411 -10.48 -39.66 -8.80
N GLU A 412 -9.20 -39.80 -9.15
CA GLU A 412 -8.78 -40.27 -10.48
C GLU A 412 -7.33 -40.78 -10.43
N ASP A 413 -7.23 -42.10 -10.39
CA ASP A 413 -6.29 -43.01 -11.05
C ASP A 413 -4.76 -42.79 -10.93
N LEU A 414 -4.22 -43.47 -9.93
CA LEU A 414 -2.87 -44.02 -9.94
C LEU A 414 -2.80 -45.21 -10.93
N GLU A 415 -2.35 -44.97 -12.16
CA GLU A 415 -1.70 -46.03 -12.95
C GLU A 415 -0.20 -46.03 -12.66
N PHE A 416 0.19 -46.91 -11.75
CA PHE A 416 1.55 -47.46 -11.69
C PHE A 416 1.73 -48.42 -12.86
N VAL A 417 2.74 -48.19 -13.71
CA VAL A 417 3.34 -49.24 -14.52
C VAL A 417 4.82 -49.34 -14.13
N LEU A 418 5.19 -50.55 -13.72
CA LEU A 418 6.52 -51.02 -13.32
C LEU A 418 7.61 -50.77 -14.37
#